data_AF-A0A4V2N5B6-F1
#
_entry.id   AF-A0A4V2N5B6-F1
#
_cell.length_a   1.000
_cell.length_b   1.000
_cell.length_c   1.000
_cell.angle_alpha   90.00
_cell.angle_beta   90.00
_cell.angle_gamma   90.00
#
_symmetry.space_group_name_H-M   'P 1'
#
loop_
_entity.id
_entity.type
_entity.pdbx_description
1 polymer ?
#
loop_
_entity_poly.entity_id
_entity_poly.type
_entity_poly.pdbx_seq_one_letter_code
_entity_poly.pdbx_strand_id
1 'polypeptide(L)' 'MVTLRIDWKSSASGSWNNGTFGTLPEGWRPPMDLNFSFGGRDGANQKIINVNANGTMTYANQGGTQGTNAFGMTVSYAL' A
#
# COMPACT_ATOMS: atom_id res chain seq x y z
N MET A 1 -16.89 9.02 -3.67
CA MET A 1 -15.80 8.17 -4.22
C MET A 1 -14.50 8.91 -4.04
N VAL A 2 -13.51 8.25 -3.44
CA VAL A 2 -12.17 8.79 -3.21
C VAL A 2 -11.18 8.03 -4.10
N THR A 3 -10.22 8.75 -4.67
CA THR A 3 -9.11 8.16 -5.41
C THR A 3 -7.80 8.65 -4.78
N LEU A 4 -6.96 7.71 -4.36
CA LEU A 4 -5.63 8.00 -3.83
C LEU A 4 -4.57 7.61 -4.85
N ARG A 5 -3.66 8.54 -5.12
CA ARG A 5 -2.41 8.26 -5.80
C ARG A 5 -1.30 8.13 -4.76
N ILE A 6 -0.65 6.98 -4.74
CA ILE A 6 0.46 6.68 -3.84
C ILE A 6 1.72 6.58 -4.70
N ASP A 7 2.66 7.48 -4.47
CA ASP A 7 4.01 7.40 -5.04
C ASP A 7 4.98 7.24 -3.86
N TRP A 8 5.52 6.03 -3.68
CA TRP A 8 6.32 5.69 -2.51
C TRP A 8 7.81 5.64 -2.83
N LYS A 9 8.59 6.37 -2.04
CA LYS A 9 10.03 6.62 -2.25
C LYS A 9 10.90 5.37 -2.29
N SER A 10 10.58 4.34 -1.50
CA SER A 10 11.41 3.14 -1.40
C SER A 10 10.68 2.01 -0.67
N SER A 11 10.76 0.81 -1.25
CA SER A 11 10.26 -0.44 -0.66
C SER A 11 11.19 -0.98 0.44
N ALA A 12 10.61 -1.65 1.43
CA ALA A 12 11.36 -2.46 2.40
C ALA A 12 12.03 -3.65 1.72
N SER A 13 13.26 -3.98 2.13
CA SER A 13 14.12 -4.99 1.47
C SER A 13 13.81 -6.45 1.83
N GLY A 14 13.17 -6.72 2.97
CA GLY A 14 12.87 -8.09 3.42
C GLY A 14 11.58 -8.64 2.82
N SER A 15 11.56 -9.94 2.49
CA SER A 15 10.41 -10.64 1.87
C SER A 15 9.10 -10.53 2.64
N TRP A 16 9.17 -10.34 3.97
CA TRP A 16 8.01 -10.23 4.85
C TRP A 16 8.00 -8.93 5.67
N ASN A 17 8.78 -7.94 5.22
CA ASN A 17 8.80 -6.63 5.84
C ASN A 17 7.62 -5.78 5.37
N ASN A 18 7.37 -4.70 6.10
CA ASN A 18 6.30 -3.76 5.83
C ASN A 18 6.83 -2.32 5.82
N GLY A 19 5.98 -1.39 5.40
CA GLY A 19 6.19 0.03 5.54
C GLY A 19 4.88 0.78 5.70
N THR A 20 4.97 2.02 6.18
CA THR A 20 3.83 2.91 6.37
C THR A 20 3.89 4.07 5.38
N PHE A 21 2.78 4.35 4.70
CA PHE A 21 2.63 5.50 3.83
C PHE A 21 2.25 6.76 4.62
N GLY A 22 1.60 6.59 5.78
CA GLY A 22 1.11 7.67 6.63
C GLY A 22 -0.33 7.45 7.09
N THR A 23 -1.00 8.53 7.46
CA THR A 23 -2.38 8.51 7.96
C THR A 23 -3.24 9.51 7.20
N LEU A 24 -4.40 9.06 6.70
CA LEU A 24 -5.40 9.90 6.07
C LEU A 24 -6.10 10.82 7.08
N PRO A 25 -6.38 12.09 6.70
CA PRO A 25 -7.27 12.95 7.46
C PRO A 25 -8.69 12.35 7.58
N GLU A 26 -9.41 12.66 8.65
CA GLU A 26 -10.70 12.04 8.99
C GLU A 26 -11.73 12.00 7.85
N GLY A 27 -11.91 13.10 7.12
CA GLY A 27 -12.85 13.18 5.99
C GLY A 27 -12.49 12.33 4.76
N TRP A 28 -11.33 11.67 4.77
CA TRP A 28 -10.86 10.82 3.67
C TRP A 28 -10.74 9.35 4.05
N ARG A 29 -10.99 8.99 5.32
CA ARG A 29 -10.82 7.62 5.80
C ARG A 29 -11.92 6.72 5.26
N PRO A 30 -11.61 5.50 4.79
CA PRO A 30 -12.65 4.58 4.36
C PRO A 30 -13.53 4.14 5.54
N PRO A 31 -14.78 3.71 5.29
CA PRO A 31 -15.67 3.23 6.36
C PRO A 31 -15.27 1.86 6.93
N MET A 32 -14.33 1.15 6.31
CA MET A 32 -13.85 -0.17 6.72
C MET A 32 -12.40 -0.38 6.27
N ASP A 33 -11.74 -1.40 6.80
CA ASP A 33 -10.38 -1.77 6.37
C ASP A 33 -10.39 -2.33 4.94
N LEU A 34 -9.51 -1.81 4.10
CA LEU A 34 -9.41 -2.18 2.70
C LEU A 34 -8.02 -2.76 2.42
N ASN A 35 -7.99 -3.81 1.61
CA ASN A 35 -6.77 -4.46 1.14
C ASN A 35 -6.74 -4.46 -0.40
N PHE A 36 -5.63 -4.03 -0.96
CA PHE A 36 -5.38 -4.01 -2.40
C PHE A 36 -4.12 -4.79 -2.72
N SER A 37 -4.17 -5.61 -3.75
CA SER A 37 -2.99 -6.30 -4.25
C SER A 37 -2.12 -5.35 -5.06
N PHE A 38 -0.82 -5.36 -4.81
CA PHE A 38 0.18 -4.74 -5.67
C PHE A 38 1.03 -5.84 -6.29
N GLY A 39 0.82 -6.04 -7.59
CA GLY A 39 1.63 -6.92 -8.42
C GLY A 39 2.91 -6.20 -8.81
N GLY A 40 4.03 -6.60 -8.23
CA GLY A 40 5.31 -6.10 -8.68
C GLY A 40 5.72 -6.69 -10.03
N ARG A 41 6.67 -6.03 -10.70
CA ARG A 41 7.16 -6.43 -12.02
C ARG A 41 7.81 -7.82 -11.97
N ASP A 42 7.55 -8.65 -12.98
CA ASP A 42 8.20 -9.94 -13.21
C ASP A 42 8.10 -10.93 -12.02
N GLY A 43 6.99 -10.90 -11.28
CA GLY A 43 6.73 -11.81 -10.16
C GLY A 43 7.44 -11.45 -8.84
N ALA A 44 8.35 -10.46 -8.86
CA ALA A 44 8.99 -9.91 -7.68
C ALA A 44 8.15 -8.78 -7.07
N ASN A 45 8.50 -8.30 -5.88
CA ASN A 45 7.89 -7.14 -5.24
C ASN A 45 6.38 -7.24 -5.00
N GLN A 46 5.87 -8.45 -4.73
CA GLN A 46 4.47 -8.65 -4.37
C GLN A 46 4.17 -8.00 -3.02
N LYS A 47 3.06 -7.26 -2.94
CA LYS A 47 2.65 -6.56 -1.71
C LYS A 47 1.13 -6.59 -1.53
N ILE A 48 0.70 -6.52 -0.28
CA ILE A 48 -0.66 -6.10 0.08
C ILE A 48 -0.57 -4.67 0.58
N ILE A 49 -1.50 -3.84 0.12
CA ILE A 49 -1.62 -2.43 0.42
C ILE A 49 -2.87 -2.27 1.27
N ASN A 50 -2.71 -1.74 2.48
CA ASN A 50 -3.81 -1.58 3.41
C ASN A 50 -4.17 -0.09 3.53
N VAL A 51 -5.45 0.22 3.40
CA VAL A 51 -6.02 1.51 3.77
C VAL A 51 -7.05 1.22 4.86
N ASN A 52 -6.68 1.48 6.11
CA ASN A 52 -7.48 1.08 7.26
C ASN A 52 -8.53 2.14 7.60
N ALA A 53 -9.62 1.74 8.27
CA ALA A 53 -10.71 2.61 8.68
C ALA A 53 -10.25 3.75 9.62
N ASN A 54 -9.19 3.49 10.41
CA ASN A 54 -8.57 4.52 11.25
C ASN A 54 -7.70 5.52 10.45
N GLY A 55 -7.63 5.38 9.13
CA GLY A 55 -6.87 6.21 8.20
C GLY A 55 -5.42 5.79 8.00
N THR A 56 -4.89 4.85 8.79
CA THR A 56 -3.51 4.37 8.58
C THR A 56 -3.38 3.66 7.24
N MET A 57 -2.32 3.97 6.51
CA MET A 57 -2.02 3.38 5.21
C MET A 57 -0.68 2.66 5.28
N THR A 58 -0.66 1.38 4.96
CA THR A 58 0.55 0.54 5.03
C THR A 58 0.69 -0.35 3.83
N TYR A 59 1.87 -0.94 3.66
CA TYR A 59 2.06 -2.09 2.79
C TYR A 59 2.83 -3.19 3.51
N ALA A 60 2.56 -4.44 3.13
CA ALA A 60 3.31 -5.60 3.57
C ALA A 60 3.79 -6.40 2.35
N ASN A 61 5.08 -6.70 2.31
CA ASN A 61 5.66 -7.58 1.30
C ASN A 61 5.11 -9.01 1.46
N GLN A 62 4.91 -9.70 0.33
CA GLN A 62 4.28 -11.03 0.27
C GLN A 62 5.25 -12.10 -0.24
N GLY A 63 6.36 -12.28 0.47
CA GLY A 63 7.37 -13.28 0.13
C GLY A 63 8.18 -12.90 -1.11
N GLY A 64 8.89 -13.89 -1.65
CA GLY A 64 9.71 -13.75 -2.87
C GLY A 64 10.83 -12.72 -2.76
N THR A 65 11.41 -12.37 -3.91
CA THR A 65 12.44 -11.33 -4.01
C THR A 65 11.81 -9.94 -3.90
N GLN A 66 12.35 -9.11 -3.01
CA GLN A 66 11.93 -7.73 -2.80
C GLN A 66 13.09 -6.80 -3.16
N GLY A 67 12.80 -5.82 -4.00
CA GLY A 67 13.68 -4.68 -4.27
C GLY A 67 13.40 -3.53 -3.30
N THR A 68 14.32 -2.58 -3.28
CA THR A 68 14.23 -1.35 -2.46
C THR A 68 13.85 -0.11 -3.28
N ASN A 69 13.48 -0.32 -4.54
CA ASN A 69 13.14 0.77 -5.45
C ASN A 69 11.82 1.44 -5.06
N ALA A 70 11.62 2.65 -5.60
CA ALA A 70 10.34 3.33 -5.56
C ALA A 70 9.25 2.52 -6.27
N PHE A 71 8.02 2.66 -5.82
CA PHE A 71 6.85 2.08 -6.46
C PHE A 71 5.65 2.99 -6.27
N GLY A 72 4.64 2.86 -7.13
CA GLY A 72 3.43 3.65 -7.03
C GLY A 72 2.21 2.93 -7.55
N MET A 73 1.04 3.41 -7.14
CA MET A 73 -0.24 2.85 -7.54
C MET A 73 -1.36 3.87 -7.38
N THR A 74 -2.53 3.53 -7.92
CA THR A 74 -3.77 4.27 -7.70
C THR A 74 -4.82 3.31 -7.15
N VAL A 75 -5.46 3.69 -6.05
CA VAL A 75 -6.57 2.95 -5.44
C VAL A 75 -7.79 3.86 -5.37
N SER A 76 -8.97 3.28 -5.50
CA SER A 76 -10.24 4.00 -5.32
C SER A 76 -11.16 3.24 -4.38
N TYR A 77 -11.89 3.98 -3.55
CA TYR A 77 -12.84 3.41 -2.60
C TYR A 77 -14.06 4.32 -2.39
N ALA A 78 -15.14 3.72 -1.91
CA ALA A 78 -16.32 4.44 -1.46
C ALA A 78 -16.04 5.08 -0.10
N LEU A 79 -16.55 6.31 0.07
CA LEU A 79 -16.58 7.01 1.35
C LEU A 79 -17.99 6.87 1.91
#